data_AF-A0A6M2A0V6-F1
#
_entry.id   AF-A0A6M2A0V6-F1
#
_cell.length_a   1.000
_cell.length_b   1.000
_cell.length_c   1.000
_cell.angle_alpha   90.00
_cell.angle_beta   90.00
_cell.angle_gamma   90.00
#
_symmetry.space_group_name_H-M   'P 1'
#
loop_
_entity.id
_entity.type
_entity.pdbx_description
1 polymer ?
#
loop_
_entity_poly.entity_id
_entity_poly.type
_entity_poly.pdbx_seq_one_letter_code
_entity_poly.pdbx_strand_id
1 'polypeptide(L)'
;MKAKSLMVLRVMINHFHGGKHEMLSCLPEDEQEGVNGLELEEGNISIVTRQPWQKVDKIHYSWFLEPIKKISDNLVPFVVASLPESHRSKVAKHLGLSDLPEDLSDPIKHLLLDRLYDHMPIKGMLPLGLIQAQPLVELLDLSKSQLLDLIDCLGIFDVAGELKQVVDRQQLAKLCDSLSKLQQGFLKEVIHDKDRWSPSKLGLDQWGGDIPRLRKALHVRGLMRLAKALKDHDDDFMAHLFRRIDTGRAAQIQKYRTQDETDQAVYNLGAEVKKAIHYIKNL
;
A
#
# COMPACT_ATOMS: atom_id res chain seq x y z
N MET A 1 12.07 25.60 -8.85
CA MET A 1 12.27 24.14 -8.56
C MET A 1 10.96 23.34 -8.53
N LYS A 2 10.98 22.00 -8.66
CA LYS A 2 9.79 21.15 -8.34
C LYS A 2 9.59 21.11 -6.81
N ALA A 3 8.34 21.14 -6.32
CA ALA A 3 8.01 21.19 -4.88
C ALA A 3 8.77 20.15 -4.03
N LYS A 4 8.95 18.92 -4.54
CA LYS A 4 9.72 17.85 -3.88
C LYS A 4 11.18 18.23 -3.60
N SER A 5 11.82 18.95 -4.53
CA SER A 5 13.20 19.40 -4.41
C SER A 5 13.35 20.46 -3.31
N LEU A 6 12.36 21.33 -3.13
CA LEU A 6 12.34 22.32 -2.05
C LEU A 6 12.21 21.65 -0.68
N MET A 7 11.42 20.57 -0.57
CA MET A 7 11.32 19.78 0.68
C MET A 7 12.64 19.11 1.05
N VAL A 8 13.32 18.49 0.08
CA VAL A 8 14.65 17.89 0.31
C VAL A 8 15.67 18.95 0.71
N LEU A 9 15.66 20.11 0.05
CA LEU A 9 16.52 21.23 0.37
C LEU A 9 16.27 21.75 1.80
N ARG A 10 15.01 21.87 2.21
CA ARG A 10 14.63 22.25 3.59
C ARG A 10 15.22 21.26 4.62
N VAL A 11 15.09 19.95 4.39
CA VAL A 11 15.66 18.92 5.28
C VAL A 11 17.18 19.05 5.37
N MET A 12 17.87 19.29 4.25
CA MET A 12 19.32 19.47 4.23
C MET A 12 19.75 20.73 5.01
N ILE A 13 19.05 21.85 4.83
CA ILE A 13 19.32 23.11 5.55
C ILE A 13 19.09 22.94 7.06
N ASN A 14 17.98 22.30 7.45
CA ASN A 14 17.70 22.01 8.85
C ASN A 14 18.77 21.11 9.48
N HIS A 15 19.22 20.07 8.75
CA HIS A 15 20.22 19.13 9.24
C HIS A 15 21.62 19.75 9.43
N PHE A 16 22.15 20.41 8.40
CA PHE A 16 23.53 20.89 8.39
C PHE A 16 23.70 22.27 9.01
N HIS A 17 22.65 23.10 9.00
CA HIS A 17 22.74 24.51 9.40
C HIS A 17 21.74 24.91 10.49
N GLY A 18 20.99 23.97 11.07
CA GLY A 18 20.04 24.25 12.16
C GLY A 18 18.97 25.27 11.78
N GLY A 19 18.59 25.32 10.49
CA GLY A 19 17.56 26.23 9.98
C GLY A 19 18.05 27.66 9.68
N LYS A 20 19.36 27.94 9.69
CA LYS A 20 19.89 29.28 9.40
C LYS A 20 19.58 29.74 7.96
N HIS A 21 18.99 30.93 7.85
CA HIS A 21 18.56 31.57 6.59
C HIS A 21 19.70 32.04 5.66
N GLU A 22 20.94 32.10 6.12
CA GLU A 22 22.07 32.60 5.31
C GLU A 22 22.28 31.78 4.03
N MET A 23 22.05 30.47 4.07
CA MET A 23 22.12 29.59 2.89
C MET A 23 20.98 29.82 1.90
N LEU A 24 19.83 30.32 2.37
CA LEU A 24 18.69 30.64 1.51
C LEU A 24 18.94 31.92 0.70
N SER A 25 19.75 32.85 1.22
CA SER A 25 20.06 34.11 0.53
C SER A 25 20.77 33.91 -0.82
N CYS A 26 21.36 32.73 -1.04
CA CYS A 26 21.98 32.31 -2.29
C CYS A 26 20.99 31.77 -3.34
N LEU A 27 19.71 31.59 -2.98
CA LEU A 27 18.66 31.07 -3.87
C LEU A 27 17.84 32.22 -4.49
N PRO A 28 17.17 32.00 -5.63
CA PRO A 28 16.14 32.91 -6.14
C PRO A 28 15.01 33.16 -5.12
N GLU A 29 14.43 34.37 -5.12
CA GLU A 29 13.40 34.78 -4.14
C GLU A 29 12.19 33.82 -4.09
N ASP A 30 11.75 33.31 -5.24
CA ASP A 30 10.65 32.34 -5.35
C ASP A 30 10.97 31.00 -4.68
N GLU A 31 12.22 30.56 -4.73
CA GLU A 31 12.67 29.34 -4.06
C GLU A 31 12.90 29.57 -2.56
N GLN A 32 13.33 30.76 -2.17
CA GLN A 32 13.42 31.15 -0.76
C GLN A 32 12.04 31.14 -0.09
N GLU A 33 11.05 31.78 -0.71
CA GLU A 33 9.66 31.75 -0.24
C GLU A 33 9.13 30.32 -0.19
N GLY A 34 9.40 29.53 -1.23
CA GLY A 34 9.00 28.13 -1.29
C GLY A 34 9.61 27.25 -0.20
N VAL A 35 10.87 27.48 0.21
CA VAL A 35 11.50 26.72 1.30
C VAL A 35 11.06 27.23 2.68
N ASN A 36 10.87 28.53 2.84
CA ASN A 36 10.41 29.12 4.10
C ASN A 36 8.95 28.80 4.42
N GLY A 37 8.11 28.63 3.39
CA GLY A 37 6.73 28.20 3.54
C GLY A 37 6.55 26.72 3.92
N LEU A 38 7.64 25.94 4.01
CA LEU A 38 7.57 24.53 4.41
C LEU A 38 7.76 24.38 5.93
N GLU A 39 6.69 23.96 6.59
CA GLU A 39 6.69 23.52 7.99
C GLU A 39 7.24 22.09 8.08
N LEU A 40 8.57 21.96 8.00
CA LEU A 40 9.28 20.71 8.27
C LEU A 40 10.14 20.89 9.52
N GLU A 41 9.73 20.26 10.62
CA GLU A 41 10.46 20.27 11.90
C GLU A 41 11.68 19.32 11.88
N GLU A 42 11.66 18.29 11.03
CA GLU A 42 12.69 17.25 11.02
C GLU A 42 13.95 17.67 10.25
N GLY A 43 15.08 17.76 10.95
CA GLY A 43 16.43 17.80 10.38
C GLY A 43 17.04 16.40 10.18
N ASN A 44 16.24 15.33 10.13
CA ASN A 44 16.77 13.98 9.98
C ASN A 44 17.09 13.67 8.52
N ILE A 45 18.37 13.81 8.16
CA ILE A 45 18.83 13.56 6.79
C ILE A 45 18.58 12.14 6.30
N SER A 46 18.43 11.16 7.20
CA SER A 46 18.14 9.76 6.82
C SER A 46 16.81 9.61 6.06
N ILE A 47 15.93 10.60 6.18
CA ILE A 47 14.67 10.65 5.45
C ILE A 47 14.93 10.86 3.96
N VAL A 48 15.92 11.70 3.60
CA VAL A 48 16.27 12.03 2.21
C VAL A 48 17.44 11.22 1.66
N THR A 49 18.23 10.55 2.51
CA THR A 49 19.25 9.63 2.03
C THR A 49 18.62 8.37 1.46
N ARG A 50 19.09 8.00 0.27
CA ARG A 50 18.67 6.78 -0.39
C ARG A 50 19.34 5.60 0.29
N GLN A 51 18.58 4.91 1.15
CA GLN A 51 19.00 3.65 1.78
C GLN A 51 17.99 2.51 1.49
N PRO A 52 17.87 2.06 0.23
CA PRO A 52 17.04 0.95 -0.21
C PRO A 52 17.02 -0.26 0.71
N TRP A 53 18.20 -0.72 1.11
CA TRP A 53 18.42 -1.92 1.92
C TRP A 53 17.64 -1.90 3.24
N GLN A 54 17.42 -0.74 3.85
CA GLN A 54 16.65 -0.61 5.10
C GLN A 54 15.14 -0.80 4.92
N LYS A 55 14.64 -0.70 3.69
CA LYS A 55 13.21 -0.70 3.38
C LYS A 55 12.78 -1.88 2.51
N VAL A 56 13.72 -2.76 2.11
CA VAL A 56 13.46 -3.90 1.23
C VAL A 56 12.43 -4.85 1.83
N ASP A 57 12.47 -5.09 3.14
CA ASP A 57 11.51 -5.97 3.84
C ASP A 57 10.06 -5.47 3.79
N LYS A 58 9.88 -4.15 3.60
CA LYS A 58 8.55 -3.53 3.49
C LYS A 58 7.96 -3.63 2.09
N ILE A 59 8.74 -4.08 1.11
CA ILE A 59 8.33 -4.22 -0.29
C ILE A 59 8.02 -5.68 -0.58
N HIS A 60 6.82 -5.96 -1.07
CA HIS A 60 6.40 -7.28 -1.46
C HIS A 60 7.27 -7.83 -2.59
N TYR A 61 7.71 -9.09 -2.47
CA TYR A 61 8.66 -9.71 -3.39
C TYR A 61 8.31 -9.58 -4.88
N SER A 62 7.02 -9.55 -5.23
CA SER A 62 6.55 -9.47 -6.61
C SER A 62 6.97 -8.17 -7.30
N TRP A 63 7.27 -7.12 -6.55
CA TRP A 63 7.77 -5.84 -7.09
C TRP A 63 9.22 -5.92 -7.56
N PHE A 64 9.98 -6.94 -7.17
CA PHE A 64 11.36 -7.13 -7.65
C PHE A 64 11.42 -7.85 -9.01
N LEU A 65 10.35 -8.53 -9.42
CA LEU A 65 10.36 -9.40 -10.59
C LEU A 65 10.63 -8.63 -11.90
N GLU A 66 9.90 -7.55 -12.15
CA GLU A 66 10.11 -6.73 -13.36
C GLU A 66 11.43 -5.94 -13.34
N PRO A 67 11.85 -5.31 -12.21
CA PRO A 67 13.16 -4.67 -12.11
C PRO A 67 14.33 -5.63 -12.33
N ILE A 68 14.27 -6.86 -11.82
CA ILE A 68 15.34 -7.85 -11.99
C ILE A 68 15.57 -8.19 -13.47
N LYS A 69 14.51 -8.24 -14.29
CA LYS A 69 14.63 -8.47 -15.74
C LYS A 69 15.43 -7.39 -16.48
N LYS A 70 15.64 -6.22 -15.87
CA LYS A 70 16.44 -5.12 -16.43
C LYS A 70 17.91 -5.20 -16.03
N ILE A 71 18.27 -6.13 -15.16
CA ILE A 71 19.64 -6.36 -14.71
C ILE A 71 20.28 -7.41 -15.62
N SER A 72 21.58 -7.30 -15.87
CA SER A 72 22.33 -8.30 -16.61
C SER A 72 22.19 -9.70 -15.99
N ASP A 73 21.91 -10.71 -16.81
CA ASP A 73 21.60 -12.09 -16.37
C ASP A 73 22.67 -12.68 -15.43
N ASN A 74 23.94 -12.36 -15.66
CA ASN A 74 25.06 -12.81 -14.82
C ASN A 74 25.04 -12.24 -13.39
N LEU A 75 24.36 -11.11 -13.17
CA LEU A 75 24.23 -10.46 -11.86
C LEU A 75 22.95 -10.86 -11.14
N VAL A 76 21.98 -11.46 -11.83
CA VAL A 76 20.67 -11.82 -11.27
C VAL A 76 20.80 -12.73 -10.03
N PRO A 77 21.60 -13.82 -10.01
CA PRO A 77 21.75 -14.65 -8.83
C PRO A 77 22.29 -13.87 -7.61
N PHE A 78 23.23 -12.95 -7.84
CA PHE A 78 23.83 -12.12 -6.79
C PHE A 78 22.83 -11.10 -6.23
N VAL A 79 22.02 -10.50 -7.10
CA VAL A 79 20.95 -9.57 -6.68
C VAL A 79 19.90 -10.32 -5.86
N VAL A 80 19.47 -11.51 -6.30
CA VAL A 80 18.51 -12.33 -5.57
C VAL A 80 19.07 -12.80 -4.23
N ALA A 81 20.34 -13.19 -4.17
CA ALA A 81 21.04 -13.52 -2.93
C ALA A 81 21.14 -12.32 -1.96
N SER A 82 21.14 -11.09 -2.49
CA SER A 82 21.16 -9.87 -1.67
C SER A 82 19.80 -9.50 -1.07
N LEU A 83 18.71 -10.13 -1.51
CA LEU A 83 17.38 -9.91 -0.93
C LEU A 83 17.27 -10.56 0.46
N PRO A 84 16.38 -10.03 1.32
CA PRO A 84 15.99 -10.68 2.56
C PRO A 84 15.49 -12.11 2.32
N GLU A 85 15.74 -13.01 3.27
CA GLU A 85 15.42 -14.44 3.16
C GLU A 85 13.93 -14.69 2.83
N SER A 86 13.05 -13.85 3.38
CA SER A 86 11.59 -13.86 3.16
C SER A 86 11.18 -13.63 1.69
N HIS A 87 12.05 -12.99 0.91
CA HIS A 87 11.89 -12.66 -0.51
C HIS A 87 12.75 -13.55 -1.40
N ARG A 88 13.99 -13.84 -0.99
CA ARG A 88 14.98 -14.61 -1.74
C ARG A 88 14.40 -15.91 -2.31
N SER A 89 13.85 -16.77 -1.46
CA SER A 89 13.28 -18.06 -1.85
C SER A 89 12.13 -17.93 -2.87
N LYS A 90 11.26 -16.93 -2.70
CA LYS A 90 10.10 -16.69 -3.59
C LYS A 90 10.54 -16.16 -4.94
N VAL A 91 11.48 -15.23 -4.96
CA VAL A 91 12.02 -14.64 -6.19
C VAL A 91 12.84 -15.68 -6.95
N ALA A 92 13.71 -16.43 -6.27
CA ALA A 92 14.50 -17.50 -6.86
C ALA A 92 13.61 -18.56 -7.53
N LYS A 93 12.58 -19.02 -6.82
CA LYS A 93 11.59 -19.96 -7.36
C LYS A 93 10.87 -19.40 -8.59
N HIS A 94 10.50 -18.12 -8.56
CA HIS A 94 9.80 -17.49 -9.69
C HIS A 94 10.70 -17.34 -10.93
N LEU A 95 12.00 -17.12 -10.73
CA LEU A 95 12.99 -16.96 -11.79
C LEU A 95 13.64 -18.28 -12.21
N GLY A 96 13.32 -19.40 -11.56
CA GLY A 96 13.91 -20.72 -11.86
C GLY A 96 15.38 -20.83 -11.47
N LEU A 97 15.84 -20.09 -10.45
CA LEU A 97 17.21 -20.14 -9.97
C LEU A 97 17.37 -21.28 -8.96
N SER A 98 18.26 -22.23 -9.25
CA SER A 98 18.63 -23.33 -8.35
C SER A 98 19.77 -22.97 -7.39
N ASP A 99 20.74 -22.21 -7.88
CA ASP A 99 22.00 -21.95 -7.18
C ASP A 99 22.16 -20.45 -6.93
N LEU A 100 22.17 -20.07 -5.65
CA LEU A 100 22.41 -18.70 -5.22
C LEU A 100 23.73 -18.63 -4.44
N PRO A 101 24.52 -17.56 -4.60
CA PRO A 101 25.66 -17.31 -3.74
C PRO A 101 25.24 -17.20 -2.27
N GLU A 102 25.86 -18.00 -1.39
CA GLU A 102 25.55 -17.98 0.05
C GLU A 102 26.24 -16.80 0.78
N ASP A 103 27.47 -16.47 0.38
CA ASP A 103 28.33 -15.54 1.10
C ASP A 103 28.60 -14.23 0.36
N LEU A 104 27.63 -13.30 0.41
CA LEU A 104 27.85 -11.92 0.00
C LEU A 104 28.08 -11.03 1.22
N SER A 105 29.15 -10.22 1.17
CA SER A 105 29.40 -9.19 2.18
C SER A 105 28.33 -8.10 2.11
N ASP A 106 28.01 -7.49 3.24
CA ASP A 106 26.97 -6.45 3.32
C ASP A 106 27.20 -5.26 2.38
N PRO A 107 28.45 -4.76 2.17
CA PRO A 107 28.69 -3.71 1.19
C PRO A 107 28.27 -4.10 -0.24
N ILE A 108 28.52 -5.35 -0.63
CA ILE A 108 28.14 -5.85 -1.95
C ILE A 108 26.62 -6.02 -2.05
N LYS A 109 25.98 -6.54 -0.99
CA LYS A 109 24.51 -6.62 -0.94
C LYS A 109 23.87 -5.25 -1.09
N HIS A 110 24.35 -4.25 -0.35
CA HIS A 110 23.83 -2.88 -0.42
C HIS A 110 23.99 -2.29 -1.83
N LEU A 111 25.17 -2.45 -2.45
CA LEU A 111 25.42 -1.99 -3.81
C LEU A 111 24.47 -2.65 -4.83
N LEU A 112 24.23 -3.95 -4.72
CA LEU A 112 23.34 -4.68 -5.61
C LEU A 112 21.87 -4.28 -5.42
N LEU A 113 21.46 -4.06 -4.18
CA LEU A 113 20.12 -3.55 -3.85
C LEU A 113 19.92 -2.12 -4.35
N ASP A 114 20.94 -1.26 -4.28
CA ASP A 114 20.88 0.09 -4.82
C ASP A 114 20.65 0.09 -6.34
N ARG A 115 21.40 -0.76 -7.06
CA ARG A 115 21.23 -0.97 -8.49
C ARG A 115 19.85 -1.52 -8.83
N LEU A 116 19.35 -2.49 -8.05
CA LEU A 116 17.99 -3.00 -8.23
C LEU A 116 16.95 -1.88 -8.08
N TYR A 117 17.13 -1.00 -7.08
CA TYR A 117 16.24 0.13 -6.84
C TYR A 117 16.26 1.17 -7.97
N ASP A 118 17.35 1.31 -8.74
CA ASP A 118 17.39 2.21 -9.90
C ASP A 118 16.38 1.80 -10.98
N HIS A 119 16.04 0.52 -11.03
CA HIS A 119 15.11 -0.06 -12.00
C HIS A 119 13.67 -0.15 -11.49
N MET A 120 13.44 0.12 -10.21
CA MET A 120 12.11 0.08 -9.60
C MET A 120 11.28 1.32 -9.98
N PRO A 121 9.95 1.18 -10.17
CA PRO A 121 9.05 2.29 -10.50
C PRO A 121 8.77 3.22 -9.30
N ILE A 122 9.72 3.37 -8.39
CA ILE A 122 9.65 4.18 -7.15
C ILE A 122 10.69 5.30 -7.13
N LYS A 123 11.43 5.46 -8.24
CA LYS A 123 12.44 6.51 -8.39
C LYS A 123 11.75 7.89 -8.40
N GLY A 124 12.12 8.76 -7.46
CA GLY A 124 11.54 10.10 -7.31
C GLY A 124 10.31 10.20 -6.41
N MET A 125 10.00 9.12 -5.68
CA MET A 125 8.97 9.11 -4.65
C MET A 125 9.44 9.91 -3.42
N LEU A 126 8.54 10.69 -2.82
CA LEU A 126 8.84 11.35 -1.55
C LEU A 126 9.02 10.31 -0.45
N PRO A 127 10.01 10.48 0.45
CA PRO A 127 10.09 9.70 1.69
C PRO A 127 8.82 9.80 2.52
N LEU A 128 8.47 8.71 3.22
CA LEU A 128 7.26 8.63 4.04
C LEU A 128 7.07 9.81 5.01
N GLY A 129 8.14 10.25 5.68
CA GLY A 129 8.10 11.37 6.63
C GLY A 129 7.88 12.75 5.98
N LEU A 130 7.98 12.84 4.65
CA LEU A 130 7.72 14.07 3.90
C LEU A 130 6.39 14.04 3.15
N ILE A 131 5.61 12.96 3.27
CA ILE A 131 4.26 12.91 2.71
C ILE A 131 3.36 13.77 3.60
N GLN A 132 2.59 14.66 2.98
CA GLN A 132 1.64 15.50 3.71
C GLN A 132 0.59 14.64 4.42
N ALA A 133 0.02 15.15 5.50
CA ALA A 133 -1.05 14.46 6.19
C ALA A 133 -2.26 14.28 5.25
N GLN A 134 -2.61 13.03 4.98
CA GLN A 134 -3.75 12.67 4.14
C GLN A 134 -4.80 11.90 4.95
N PRO A 135 -6.07 11.89 4.50
CA PRO A 135 -7.06 10.96 5.00
C PRO A 135 -6.48 9.53 4.99
N LEU A 136 -6.82 8.66 5.93
CA LEU A 136 -6.40 7.25 5.91
C LEU A 136 -4.86 7.02 5.97
N VAL A 137 -4.07 7.99 6.46
CA VAL A 137 -2.61 7.83 6.63
C VAL A 137 -2.22 6.57 7.40
N GLU A 138 -3.08 6.14 8.32
CA GLU A 138 -2.96 4.91 9.12
C GLU A 138 -2.82 3.62 8.28
N LEU A 139 -3.22 3.63 7.01
CA LEU A 139 -2.99 2.52 6.08
C LEU A 139 -1.50 2.23 5.88
N LEU A 140 -0.65 3.26 6.00
CA LEU A 140 0.80 3.14 5.84
C LEU A 140 1.47 2.52 7.08
N ASP A 141 0.73 2.34 8.17
CA ASP A 141 1.21 1.64 9.37
C ASP A 141 0.87 0.15 9.34
N LEU A 142 -0.25 -0.25 8.72
CA LEU A 142 -0.75 -1.63 8.73
C LEU A 142 0.17 -2.64 8.06
N SER A 143 0.57 -3.72 8.74
CA SER A 143 1.37 -4.80 8.14
C SER A 143 0.72 -5.39 6.89
N LYS A 144 1.48 -6.14 6.08
CA LYS A 144 0.92 -6.81 4.89
C LYS A 144 -0.30 -7.67 5.23
N SER A 145 -0.24 -8.46 6.31
CA SER A 145 -1.38 -9.29 6.70
C SER A 145 -2.58 -8.44 7.09
N GLN A 146 -2.37 -7.37 7.86
CA GLN A 146 -3.43 -6.43 8.25
C GLN A 146 -4.05 -5.73 7.03
N LEU A 147 -3.26 -5.40 5.99
CA LEU A 147 -3.80 -4.85 4.75
C LEU A 147 -4.67 -5.85 4.00
N LEU A 148 -4.30 -7.14 3.99
CA LEU A 148 -5.12 -8.18 3.37
C LEU A 148 -6.42 -8.42 4.16
N ASP A 149 -6.31 -8.48 5.48
CA ASP A 149 -7.45 -8.56 6.39
C ASP A 149 -8.40 -7.37 6.23
N LEU A 150 -7.86 -6.17 6.03
CA LEU A 150 -8.63 -4.94 5.76
C LEU A 150 -9.43 -5.08 4.47
N ILE A 151 -8.78 -5.50 3.39
CA ILE A 151 -9.43 -5.74 2.10
C ILE A 151 -10.55 -6.77 2.27
N ASP A 152 -10.29 -7.87 2.96
CA ASP A 152 -11.28 -8.93 3.18
C ASP A 152 -12.45 -8.48 4.05
N CYS A 153 -12.22 -7.62 5.04
CA CYS A 153 -13.26 -6.97 5.85
C CYS A 153 -14.08 -5.96 5.05
N LEU A 154 -13.47 -5.17 4.16
CA LEU A 154 -14.19 -4.21 3.32
C LEU A 154 -15.23 -4.91 2.42
N GLY A 155 -14.93 -6.11 1.91
CA GLY A 155 -15.90 -6.91 1.16
C GLY A 155 -17.15 -7.31 1.97
N ILE A 156 -17.07 -7.30 3.30
CA ILE A 156 -18.18 -7.67 4.19
C ILE A 156 -19.28 -6.60 4.22
N PHE A 157 -18.99 -5.34 3.90
CA PHE A 157 -20.03 -4.31 3.78
C PHE A 157 -21.10 -4.70 2.74
N ASP A 158 -20.70 -5.36 1.65
CA ASP A 158 -21.63 -5.87 0.64
C ASP A 158 -22.48 -7.03 1.16
N VAL A 159 -21.84 -7.95 1.90
CA VAL A 159 -22.56 -9.05 2.57
C VAL A 159 -23.59 -8.49 3.54
N ALA A 160 -23.19 -7.52 4.35
CA ALA A 160 -24.00 -6.89 5.36
C ALA A 160 -25.23 -6.14 4.78
N GLY A 161 -25.08 -5.56 3.58
CA GLY A 161 -26.17 -4.92 2.85
C GLY A 161 -27.18 -5.90 2.24
N GLU A 162 -26.73 -7.08 1.81
CA GLU A 162 -27.57 -8.08 1.14
C GLU A 162 -28.09 -9.18 2.05
N LEU A 163 -27.55 -9.34 3.26
CA LEU A 163 -27.86 -10.47 4.14
C LEU A 163 -29.36 -10.63 4.40
N LYS A 164 -30.09 -9.51 4.55
CA LYS A 164 -31.54 -9.49 4.79
C LYS A 164 -32.37 -9.97 3.60
N GLN A 165 -31.79 -9.97 2.39
CA GLN A 165 -32.46 -10.42 1.16
C GLN A 165 -32.34 -11.93 0.97
N VAL A 166 -31.44 -12.59 1.69
CA VAL A 166 -31.28 -14.05 1.66
C VAL A 166 -32.36 -14.69 2.54
N VAL A 167 -33.42 -15.20 1.90
CA VAL A 167 -34.57 -15.80 2.60
C VAL A 167 -34.30 -17.25 3.04
N ASP A 168 -33.44 -17.96 2.31
CA ASP A 168 -33.08 -19.35 2.62
C ASP A 168 -32.09 -19.42 3.81
N ARG A 169 -32.55 -20.00 4.92
CA ARG A 169 -31.75 -20.20 6.14
C ARG A 169 -30.55 -21.12 5.92
N GLN A 170 -30.64 -22.12 5.06
CA GLN A 170 -29.53 -23.03 4.77
C GLN A 170 -28.44 -22.30 3.96
N GLN A 171 -28.86 -21.49 2.98
CA GLN A 171 -27.94 -20.64 2.22
C GLN A 171 -27.27 -19.59 3.11
N LEU A 172 -28.02 -18.98 4.02
CA LEU A 172 -27.49 -18.04 5.00
C LEU A 172 -26.46 -18.69 5.93
N ALA A 173 -26.75 -19.89 6.46
CA ALA A 173 -25.80 -20.63 7.30
C ALA A 173 -24.51 -20.94 6.53
N LYS A 174 -24.62 -21.48 5.31
CA LYS A 174 -23.47 -21.75 4.43
C LYS A 174 -22.64 -20.50 4.11
N LEU A 175 -23.31 -19.36 3.90
CA LEU A 175 -22.64 -18.08 3.68
C LEU A 175 -21.80 -17.70 4.90
N CYS A 176 -22.40 -17.70 6.10
CA CYS A 176 -21.71 -17.37 7.34
C CYS A 176 -20.54 -18.33 7.62
N ASP A 177 -20.73 -19.63 7.41
CA ASP A 177 -19.69 -20.65 7.59
C ASP A 177 -18.52 -20.51 6.60
N SER A 178 -18.76 -19.87 5.46
CA SER A 178 -17.72 -19.62 4.46
C SER A 178 -16.77 -18.46 4.82
N LEU A 179 -17.19 -17.57 5.72
CA LEU A 179 -16.43 -16.42 6.18
C LEU A 179 -15.39 -16.83 7.24
N SER A 180 -14.25 -16.13 7.27
CA SER A 180 -13.27 -16.33 8.35
C SER A 180 -13.82 -15.84 9.69
N LYS A 181 -13.22 -16.27 10.82
CA LYS A 181 -13.61 -15.78 12.15
C LYS A 181 -13.53 -14.25 12.25
N LEU A 182 -12.49 -13.67 11.66
CA LEU A 182 -12.31 -12.22 11.53
C LEU A 182 -13.51 -11.57 10.82
N GLN A 183 -13.85 -12.09 9.64
CA GLN A 183 -14.96 -11.57 8.82
C GLN A 183 -16.32 -11.75 9.50
N GLN A 184 -16.54 -12.88 10.18
CA GLN A 184 -17.76 -13.11 10.95
C GLN A 184 -17.90 -12.11 12.11
N GLY A 185 -16.80 -11.83 12.80
CA GLY A 185 -16.76 -10.81 13.85
C GLY A 185 -17.06 -9.43 13.28
N PHE A 186 -16.38 -9.04 12.20
CA PHE A 186 -16.61 -7.75 11.55
C PHE A 186 -18.03 -7.61 11.00
N LEU A 187 -18.62 -8.67 10.44
CA LEU A 187 -20.00 -8.68 9.95
C LEU A 187 -20.99 -8.29 11.05
N LYS A 188 -20.79 -8.75 12.29
CA LYS A 188 -21.65 -8.40 13.43
C LYS A 188 -21.60 -6.91 13.74
N GLU A 189 -20.43 -6.28 13.59
CA GLU A 189 -20.26 -4.83 13.80
C GLU A 189 -21.00 -4.01 12.74
N VAL A 190 -20.93 -4.43 11.47
CA VAL A 190 -21.38 -3.60 10.34
C VAL A 190 -22.79 -3.95 9.83
N ILE A 191 -23.42 -5.04 10.27
CA ILE A 191 -24.72 -5.50 9.75
C ILE A 191 -25.84 -4.44 9.89
N HIS A 192 -25.78 -3.63 10.94
CA HIS A 192 -26.79 -2.62 11.25
C HIS A 192 -26.47 -1.23 10.69
N ASP A 193 -25.32 -1.04 10.02
CA ASP A 193 -24.95 0.25 9.44
C ASP A 193 -25.94 0.66 8.35
N LYS A 194 -26.44 1.90 8.44
CA LYS A 194 -27.39 2.46 7.46
C LYS A 194 -26.69 3.27 6.36
N ASP A 195 -25.56 3.88 6.68
CA ASP A 195 -24.83 4.81 5.80
C ASP A 195 -23.71 4.10 5.02
N ARG A 196 -24.02 2.95 4.44
CA ARG A 196 -23.06 2.16 3.66
C ARG A 196 -23.08 2.60 2.21
N TRP A 197 -21.91 2.69 1.61
CA TRP A 197 -21.83 2.77 0.15
C TRP A 197 -22.27 1.44 -0.44
N SER A 198 -23.20 1.48 -1.41
CA SER A 198 -23.78 0.29 -2.02
C SER A 198 -23.42 0.24 -3.51
N PRO A 199 -22.52 -0.66 -3.92
CA PRO A 199 -22.29 -0.92 -5.33
C PRO A 199 -23.44 -1.72 -5.95
N SER A 200 -23.29 -2.08 -7.23
CA SER A 200 -24.05 -3.15 -7.88
C SER A 200 -24.18 -4.38 -6.96
N LYS A 201 -25.34 -5.06 -6.99
CA LYS A 201 -25.58 -6.24 -6.18
C LYS A 201 -24.50 -7.33 -6.35
N LEU A 202 -24.14 -7.98 -5.26
CA LEU A 202 -23.30 -9.18 -5.20
C LEU A 202 -24.09 -10.42 -5.65
N GLY A 203 -25.41 -10.43 -5.48
CA GLY A 203 -26.29 -11.52 -5.92
C GLY A 203 -26.23 -12.70 -4.97
N LEU A 204 -26.21 -12.43 -3.67
CA LEU A 204 -26.11 -13.48 -2.65
C LEU A 204 -27.31 -14.43 -2.64
N ASP A 205 -28.48 -13.96 -3.07
CA ASP A 205 -29.68 -14.75 -3.28
C ASP A 205 -29.47 -15.88 -4.31
N GLN A 206 -28.64 -15.65 -5.33
CA GLN A 206 -28.39 -16.57 -6.43
C GLN A 206 -27.00 -17.24 -6.37
N TRP A 207 -26.24 -17.05 -5.29
CA TRP A 207 -24.85 -17.49 -5.18
C TRP A 207 -24.64 -19.01 -5.41
N GLY A 208 -25.60 -19.86 -5.04
CA GLY A 208 -25.56 -21.30 -5.33
C GLY A 208 -24.53 -22.11 -4.53
N GLY A 209 -23.80 -21.50 -3.58
CA GLY A 209 -22.95 -22.19 -2.60
C GLY A 209 -21.47 -22.39 -2.98
N ASP A 210 -20.98 -21.79 -4.07
CA ASP A 210 -19.58 -21.86 -4.48
C ASP A 210 -18.67 -20.96 -3.62
N ILE A 211 -18.08 -21.55 -2.56
CA ILE A 211 -17.24 -20.84 -1.57
C ILE A 211 -16.02 -20.16 -2.20
N PRO A 212 -15.19 -20.84 -3.03
CA PRO A 212 -14.08 -20.18 -3.71
C PRO A 212 -14.50 -18.95 -4.52
N ARG A 213 -15.61 -19.04 -5.27
CA ARG A 213 -16.12 -17.92 -6.05
C ARG A 213 -16.60 -16.76 -5.19
N LEU A 214 -17.30 -17.05 -4.08
CA LEU A 214 -17.73 -16.02 -3.13
C LEU A 214 -16.53 -15.29 -2.53
N ARG A 215 -15.55 -16.03 -2.01
CA ARG A 215 -14.35 -15.42 -1.40
C ARG A 215 -13.61 -14.53 -2.37
N LYS A 216 -13.45 -14.98 -3.62
CA LYS A 216 -12.86 -14.16 -4.69
C LYS A 216 -13.69 -12.90 -4.97
N ALA A 217 -15.02 -13.02 -5.03
CA ALA A 217 -15.90 -11.87 -5.26
C ALA A 217 -15.82 -10.86 -4.12
N LEU A 218 -15.86 -11.30 -2.86
CA LEU A 218 -15.72 -10.46 -1.67
C LEU A 218 -14.37 -9.75 -1.63
N HIS A 219 -13.29 -10.46 -1.96
CA HIS A 219 -11.97 -9.86 -2.01
C HIS A 219 -11.88 -8.76 -3.07
N VAL A 220 -12.44 -8.98 -4.27
CA VAL A 220 -12.50 -7.97 -5.33
C VAL A 220 -13.37 -6.77 -4.93
N ARG A 221 -14.49 -7.01 -4.23
CA ARG A 221 -15.33 -5.93 -3.68
C ARG A 221 -14.56 -5.09 -2.66
N GLY A 222 -13.80 -5.73 -1.78
CA GLY A 222 -12.93 -5.06 -0.82
C GLY A 222 -11.86 -4.18 -1.49
N LEU A 223 -11.20 -4.71 -2.52
CA LEU A 223 -10.21 -3.95 -3.31
C LEU A 223 -10.85 -2.75 -4.00
N MET A 224 -12.06 -2.91 -4.55
CA MET A 224 -12.80 -1.83 -5.20
C MET A 224 -13.20 -0.73 -4.20
N ARG A 225 -13.70 -1.08 -3.01
CA ARG A 225 -14.04 -0.12 -1.95
C ARG A 225 -12.81 0.66 -1.50
N LEU A 226 -11.70 -0.04 -1.23
CA LEU A 226 -10.43 0.58 -0.86
C LEU A 226 -9.95 1.54 -1.97
N ALA A 227 -10.00 1.11 -3.23
CA ALA A 227 -9.56 1.92 -4.35
C ALA A 227 -10.34 3.23 -4.50
N LYS A 228 -11.66 3.17 -4.37
CA LYS A 228 -12.53 4.34 -4.45
C LYS A 228 -12.38 5.27 -3.24
N ALA A 229 -12.12 4.72 -2.06
CA ALA A 229 -11.75 5.52 -0.88
C ALA A 229 -10.42 6.27 -1.04
N LEU A 230 -9.57 5.82 -1.95
CA LEU A 230 -8.22 6.35 -2.23
C LEU A 230 -8.15 7.21 -3.50
N LYS A 231 -9.30 7.63 -4.05
CA LYS A 231 -9.37 8.38 -5.32
C LYS A 231 -8.46 9.61 -5.32
N ASP A 232 -8.58 10.43 -4.28
CA ASP A 232 -7.95 11.76 -4.20
C ASP A 232 -6.59 11.78 -3.49
N HIS A 233 -6.06 10.62 -3.11
CA HIS A 233 -4.73 10.50 -2.51
C HIS A 233 -3.62 10.79 -3.51
N ASP A 234 -2.48 11.28 -3.05
CA ASP A 234 -1.36 11.56 -3.94
C ASP A 234 -0.62 10.29 -4.39
N ASP A 235 0.13 10.38 -5.48
CA ASP A 235 0.82 9.21 -6.05
C ASP A 235 2.00 8.71 -5.18
N ASP A 236 2.63 9.56 -4.36
CA ASP A 236 3.63 9.13 -3.38
C ASP A 236 2.98 8.29 -2.28
N PHE A 237 1.84 8.74 -1.74
CA PHE A 237 1.03 7.96 -0.79
C PHE A 237 0.69 6.58 -1.38
N MET A 238 0.18 6.55 -2.60
CA MET A 238 -0.23 5.32 -3.27
C MET A 238 0.95 4.39 -3.53
N ALA A 239 2.10 4.90 -3.96
CA ALA A 239 3.30 4.11 -4.17
C ALA A 239 3.81 3.48 -2.87
N HIS A 240 3.72 4.21 -1.75
CA HIS A 240 4.05 3.72 -0.41
C HIS A 240 3.12 2.59 0.04
N LEU A 241 1.83 2.67 -0.26
CA LEU A 241 0.84 1.64 0.05
C LEU A 241 1.01 0.41 -0.84
N PHE A 242 1.08 0.60 -2.16
CA PHE A 242 1.07 -0.46 -3.17
C PHE A 242 2.23 -1.43 -3.04
N ARG A 243 3.42 -0.93 -2.71
CA ARG A 243 4.60 -1.79 -2.55
C ARG A 243 4.46 -2.81 -1.41
N ARG A 244 3.54 -2.61 -0.46
CA ARG A 244 3.35 -3.52 0.69
C ARG A 244 2.49 -4.74 0.33
N ILE A 245 1.73 -4.64 -0.76
CA ILE A 245 0.89 -5.72 -1.31
C ILE A 245 1.49 -6.21 -2.64
N ASP A 246 0.99 -7.32 -3.16
CA ASP A 246 1.43 -7.83 -4.45
C ASP A 246 1.00 -6.93 -5.61
N THR A 247 1.72 -7.04 -6.72
CA THR A 247 1.51 -6.24 -7.93
C THR A 247 0.14 -6.48 -8.57
N GLY A 248 -0.45 -7.66 -8.40
CA GLY A 248 -1.78 -7.98 -8.90
C GLY A 248 -2.87 -7.19 -8.17
N ARG A 249 -2.84 -7.18 -6.84
CA ARG A 249 -3.76 -6.37 -6.03
C ARG A 249 -3.54 -4.87 -6.24
N ALA A 250 -2.29 -4.41 -6.27
CA ALA A 250 -1.97 -3.02 -6.54
C ALA A 250 -2.54 -2.55 -7.89
N ALA A 251 -2.41 -3.37 -8.94
CA ALA A 251 -2.98 -3.08 -10.26
C ALA A 251 -4.51 -2.99 -10.24
N GLN A 252 -5.19 -3.86 -9.46
CA GLN A 252 -6.64 -3.75 -9.29
C GLN A 252 -7.05 -2.48 -8.57
N ILE A 253 -6.34 -2.10 -7.51
CA ILE A 253 -6.62 -0.83 -6.81
C ILE A 253 -6.43 0.34 -7.76
N GLN A 254 -5.32 0.40 -8.48
CA GLN A 254 -5.08 1.46 -9.47
C GLN A 254 -6.18 1.54 -10.53
N LYS A 255 -6.67 0.39 -11.02
CA LYS A 255 -7.75 0.33 -12.02
C LYS A 255 -9.08 0.91 -11.48
N TYR A 256 -9.46 0.57 -10.25
CA TYR A 256 -10.73 1.03 -9.67
C TYR A 256 -10.65 2.47 -9.17
N ARG A 257 -9.47 2.95 -8.80
CA ARG A 257 -9.23 4.32 -8.33
C ARG A 257 -9.57 5.36 -9.40
N THR A 258 -9.32 5.06 -10.68
CA THR A 258 -9.60 5.97 -11.80
C THR A 258 -11.07 5.96 -12.25
N GLN A 259 -11.94 5.21 -11.58
CA GLN A 259 -13.37 5.20 -11.89
C GLN A 259 -14.06 6.35 -11.16
N ASP A 260 -14.96 7.03 -11.85
CA ASP A 260 -15.72 8.13 -11.27
C ASP A 260 -16.64 7.64 -10.16
N GLU A 261 -16.65 8.42 -9.09
CA GLU A 261 -17.44 8.25 -7.89
C GLU A 261 -17.70 9.64 -7.31
N THR A 262 -18.86 9.85 -6.69
CA THR A 262 -19.23 11.14 -6.10
C THR A 262 -18.45 11.41 -4.82
N ASP A 263 -18.24 12.69 -4.48
CA ASP A 263 -17.52 13.07 -3.26
C ASP A 263 -18.16 12.49 -2.00
N GLN A 264 -19.51 12.42 -1.97
CA GLN A 264 -20.25 11.81 -0.86
C GLN A 264 -19.95 10.31 -0.74
N ALA A 265 -19.84 9.61 -1.87
CA ALA A 265 -19.51 8.19 -1.87
C ALA A 265 -18.04 7.94 -1.47
N VAL A 266 -17.11 8.77 -1.93
CA VAL A 266 -15.70 8.75 -1.47
C VAL A 266 -15.63 8.99 0.05
N TYR A 267 -16.38 9.96 0.58
CA TYR A 267 -16.48 10.22 2.01
C TYR A 267 -16.99 9.00 2.80
N ASN A 268 -18.10 8.39 2.36
CA ASN A 268 -18.68 7.21 3.01
C ASN A 268 -17.69 6.03 2.98
N LEU A 269 -17.03 5.81 1.84
CA LEU A 269 -16.00 4.78 1.69
C LEU A 269 -14.80 5.03 2.60
N GLY A 270 -14.37 6.28 2.75
CA GLY A 270 -13.34 6.66 3.71
C GLY A 270 -13.73 6.30 5.15
N ALA A 271 -14.99 6.51 5.54
CA ALA A 271 -15.50 6.13 6.86
C ALA A 271 -15.52 4.60 7.05
N GLU A 272 -15.92 3.84 6.04
CA GLU A 272 -15.89 2.37 6.04
C GLU A 272 -14.46 1.84 6.20
N VAL A 273 -13.49 2.42 5.48
CA VAL A 273 -12.07 2.07 5.63
C VAL A 273 -11.59 2.35 7.04
N LYS A 274 -11.88 3.52 7.62
CA LYS A 274 -11.51 3.83 9.02
C LYS A 274 -12.11 2.83 10.00
N LYS A 275 -13.38 2.44 9.82
CA LYS A 275 -14.03 1.45 10.67
C LYS A 275 -13.33 0.09 10.59
N ALA A 276 -12.97 -0.36 9.39
CA ALA A 276 -12.24 -1.61 9.19
C ALA A 276 -10.81 -1.54 9.77
N ILE A 277 -10.09 -0.41 9.62
CA ILE A 277 -8.79 -0.19 10.26
C ILE A 277 -8.91 -0.31 11.78
N HIS A 278 -9.88 0.39 12.37
CA HIS A 278 -10.11 0.37 13.82
C HIS A 278 -10.39 -1.06 14.33
N TYR A 279 -11.25 -1.80 13.62
CA TYR A 279 -11.53 -3.19 13.96
C TYR A 279 -10.26 -4.06 13.96
N ILE A 280 -9.43 -3.96 12.91
CA ILE A 280 -8.22 -4.77 12.77
C ILE A 280 -7.14 -4.44 13.80
N LYS A 281 -7.03 -3.16 14.18
CA LYS A 281 -6.05 -2.73 15.19
C LYS A 281 -6.42 -3.16 16.61
N ASN A 282 -7.69 -3.49 16.87
CA ASN A 282 -8.21 -3.81 18.20
C ASN A 282 -8.48 -5.30 18.44
N LEU A 283 -7.91 -6.17 17.60
CA LEU A 283 -7.92 -7.63 17.75
C LEU A 283 -6.64 -8.12 18.42
#